data_AF-A0A3P6CSH3-F1
#
_entry.id   AF-A0A3P6CSH3-F1
#
_cell.length_a   1.000
_cell.length_b   1.000
_cell.length_c   1.000
_cell.angle_alpha   90.00
_cell.angle_beta   90.00
_cell.angle_gamma   90.00
#
_symmetry.space_group_name_H-M   'P 1'
#
loop_
_entity.id
_entity.type
_entity.pdbx_description
1 polymer ?
#
loop_
_entity_poly.entity_id
_entity_poly.type
_entity_poly.pdbx_seq_one_letter_code
_entity_poly.pdbx_strand_id
1 'polypeptide(L)'
;GKLFDVERLLYLQKGSIVSSDRWVGYVCAYTVSIHGRVSCMLVSGWLAELKTTISDGLDHLKILLETIGDKFEQWNLKVRKEKAIYHTLNMLSLDVTKKCLVGEGWSPLFAAPEIQEALQRAAVDSNSQVGSIFQVLRTKEMPQTFFRTNKFTTAFQEIVDAYSVAKYQEANPTVFTIVTFPFLFAVMFGDWGHGICLLLATMYLILREKKLSSQVISLTKVATFMFLLSLVSDWQNSHIVLFYVVVLIVACIFYIKQFPPHGLKIFM
;
A
#
# COMPACT_ATOMS: atom_id res chain seq x y z
N GLY A 1 26.31 10.02 -82.12
CA GLY A 1 26.98 8.71 -82.26
C GLY A 1 28.27 8.72 -81.49
N LYS A 2 28.40 7.77 -80.55
CA LYS A 2 29.64 7.32 -79.87
C LYS A 2 30.45 8.37 -79.10
N LEU A 3 29.99 8.73 -77.89
CA LEU A 3 30.85 9.15 -76.76
C LEU A 3 30.12 9.23 -75.40
N PHE A 4 28.79 9.10 -75.37
CA PHE A 4 27.98 9.10 -74.13
C PHE A 4 27.78 7.73 -73.47
N ASP A 5 28.34 6.65 -74.02
CA ASP A 5 28.04 5.27 -73.60
C ASP A 5 29.13 4.58 -72.75
N VAL A 6 30.27 5.24 -72.49
CA VAL A 6 31.39 4.60 -71.76
C VAL A 6 31.43 4.96 -70.27
N GLU A 7 30.92 6.14 -69.86
CA GLU A 7 30.90 6.53 -68.43
C GLU A 7 29.81 5.83 -67.60
N ARG A 8 28.70 5.42 -68.23
CA ARG A 8 27.58 4.80 -67.51
C ARG A 8 27.83 3.33 -67.13
N LEU A 9 28.82 2.68 -67.75
CA LEU A 9 29.15 1.27 -67.52
C LEU A 9 30.16 1.04 -66.38
N LEU A 10 30.91 2.06 -65.94
CA LEU A 10 31.85 1.92 -64.82
C LEU A 10 31.19 2.11 -63.43
N TYR A 11 30.02 2.74 -63.35
CA TYR A 11 29.33 2.95 -62.07
C TYR A 11 28.41 1.80 -61.65
N LEU A 12 27.94 0.97 -62.57
CA LEU A 12 26.98 -0.11 -62.25
C LEU A 12 27.64 -1.44 -61.83
N GLN A 13 28.96 -1.61 -62.01
CA GLN A 13 29.63 -2.89 -61.75
C GLN A 13 30.25 -3.02 -60.34
N LYS A 14 30.11 -2.02 -59.46
CA LYS A 14 30.58 -2.05 -58.06
C LYS A 14 29.47 -2.21 -57.00
N GLY A 15 28.24 -2.52 -57.41
CA GLY A 15 27.08 -2.63 -56.52
C GLY A 15 26.86 -4.01 -55.86
N SER A 16 27.82 -4.95 -55.94
CA SER A 16 27.60 -6.35 -55.51
C SER A 16 28.45 -6.83 -54.32
N ILE A 17 29.16 -5.95 -53.60
CA ILE A 17 29.96 -6.36 -52.45
C ILE A 17 29.76 -5.34 -51.34
N VAL A 18 29.42 -5.82 -50.13
CA VAL A 18 29.10 -5.08 -48.88
C VAL A 18 27.61 -4.87 -48.61
N SER A 19 26.88 -5.98 -48.48
CA SER A 19 25.80 -6.07 -47.47
C SER A 19 25.97 -7.41 -46.75
N SER A 20 26.74 -7.39 -45.67
CA SER A 20 26.83 -8.49 -44.69
C SER A 20 26.10 -8.02 -43.43
N ASP A 21 25.52 -8.94 -42.64
CA ASP A 21 24.52 -8.71 -41.56
C ASP A 21 24.86 -7.68 -40.45
N ARG A 22 26.01 -7.02 -40.51
CA ARG A 22 26.43 -5.92 -39.60
C ARG A 22 26.98 -4.67 -40.31
N TRP A 23 26.92 -4.60 -41.64
CA TRP A 23 27.50 -3.50 -42.42
C TRP A 23 26.44 -2.82 -43.28
N VAL A 24 26.22 -1.53 -43.02
CA VAL A 24 25.38 -0.65 -43.84
C VAL A 24 26.28 0.09 -44.83
N GLY A 25 26.02 -0.08 -46.13
CA GLY A 25 26.74 0.64 -47.19
C GLY A 25 26.20 2.06 -47.38
N TYR A 26 27.09 3.05 -47.47
CA TYR A 26 26.73 4.44 -47.78
C TYR A 26 27.28 4.82 -49.17
N VAL A 27 26.45 5.49 -49.99
CA VAL A 27 26.86 5.97 -51.32
C VAL A 27 27.58 7.31 -51.17
N CYS A 28 28.85 7.38 -51.56
CA CYS A 28 29.64 8.62 -51.55
C CYS A 28 29.94 9.05 -52.99
N ALA A 29 29.55 10.28 -53.36
CA ALA A 29 29.85 10.84 -54.68
C ALA A 29 31.24 11.49 -54.69
N TYR A 30 32.19 10.94 -55.46
CA TYR A 30 33.55 11.46 -55.63
C TYR A 30 33.66 12.16 -56.99
N THR A 31 33.27 13.43 -57.05
CA THR A 31 33.68 14.35 -58.12
C THR A 31 34.35 15.57 -57.51
N VAL A 32 35.40 16.07 -58.18
CA VAL A 32 36.42 17.03 -57.73
C VAL A 32 35.93 18.09 -56.72
N SER A 33 36.41 17.96 -55.48
CA SER A 33 36.61 18.92 -54.36
C SER A 33 35.47 19.86 -53.90
N ILE A 34 34.54 20.31 -54.75
CA ILE A 34 33.47 21.25 -54.40
C ILE A 34 32.19 20.47 -54.07
N HIS A 35 31.83 19.45 -54.85
CA HIS A 35 30.57 18.72 -54.67
C HIS A 35 30.57 17.82 -53.41
N GLY A 36 31.71 17.19 -53.09
CA GLY A 36 31.86 16.41 -51.85
C GLY A 36 31.81 17.27 -50.58
N ARG A 37 32.34 18.51 -50.61
CA ARG A 37 32.24 19.45 -49.49
C ARG A 37 30.82 19.94 -49.28
N VAL A 38 30.07 20.22 -50.36
CA VAL A 38 28.66 20.60 -50.29
C VAL A 38 27.81 19.45 -49.75
N SER A 39 28.03 18.21 -50.18
CA SER A 39 27.29 17.04 -49.68
C SER A 39 27.52 16.81 -48.17
N CYS A 40 28.76 16.85 -47.69
CA CYS A 40 29.05 16.73 -46.25
C CYS A 40 28.52 17.91 -45.43
N MET A 41 28.54 19.13 -45.97
CA MET A 41 27.98 20.31 -45.31
C MET A 41 26.45 20.22 -45.19
N LEU A 42 25.78 19.71 -46.23
CA LEU A 42 24.34 19.42 -46.17
C LEU A 42 24.06 18.35 -45.10
N VAL A 43 24.74 17.20 -45.14
CA VAL A 43 24.52 16.11 -44.18
C VAL A 43 24.75 16.56 -42.73
N SER A 44 25.77 17.38 -42.48
CA SER A 44 26.00 17.94 -41.12
C SER A 44 24.96 18.98 -40.71
N GLY A 45 24.45 19.79 -41.63
CA GLY A 45 23.32 20.69 -41.39
C GLY A 45 22.04 19.93 -41.04
N TRP A 46 21.69 18.91 -41.83
CA TRP A 46 20.56 18.01 -41.55
C TRP A 46 20.73 17.25 -40.23
N LEU A 47 21.95 16.80 -39.91
CA LEU A 47 22.22 16.13 -38.64
C LEU A 47 22.07 17.09 -37.45
N ALA A 48 22.48 18.35 -37.60
CA ALA A 48 22.29 19.37 -36.58
C ALA A 48 20.80 19.66 -36.36
N GLU A 49 20.02 19.80 -37.42
CA GLU A 49 18.57 20.02 -37.37
C GLU A 49 17.80 18.82 -36.78
N LEU A 50 18.20 17.60 -37.13
CA LEU A 50 17.66 16.39 -36.51
C LEU A 50 18.00 16.33 -35.02
N LYS A 51 19.22 16.71 -34.65
CA LYS A 51 19.65 16.74 -33.24
C LYS A 51 18.87 17.77 -32.43
N THR A 52 18.59 18.95 -32.99
CA THR A 52 17.76 19.96 -32.32
C THR A 52 16.31 19.50 -32.20
N THR A 53 15.75 18.91 -33.26
CA THR A 53 14.38 18.37 -33.22
C THR A 53 14.24 17.26 -32.16
N ILE A 54 15.24 16.40 -32.03
CA ILE A 54 15.27 15.36 -30.99
C ILE A 54 15.39 16.00 -29.60
N SER A 55 16.25 17.01 -29.40
CA SER A 55 16.36 17.68 -28.10
C SER A 55 15.05 18.34 -27.69
N ASP A 56 14.40 19.05 -28.62
CA ASP A 56 13.13 19.72 -28.37
C ASP A 56 12.01 18.70 -28.02
N GLY A 57 12.01 17.55 -28.70
CA GLY A 57 11.10 16.44 -28.39
C GLY A 57 11.33 15.83 -27.01
N LEU A 58 12.59 15.69 -26.60
CA LEU A 58 12.94 15.19 -25.26
C LEU A 58 12.53 16.19 -24.16
N ASP A 59 12.74 17.49 -24.38
CA ASP A 59 12.34 18.53 -23.44
C ASP A 59 10.81 18.60 -23.30
N HIS A 60 10.08 18.49 -24.41
CA HIS A 60 8.62 18.40 -24.37
C HIS A 60 8.13 17.17 -23.59
N LEU A 61 8.74 16.00 -23.84
CA LEU A 61 8.40 14.77 -23.11
C LEU A 61 8.69 14.91 -21.60
N LYS A 62 9.79 15.57 -21.23
CA LYS A 62 10.12 15.83 -19.82
C LYS A 62 9.06 16.70 -19.14
N ILE A 63 8.64 17.79 -19.78
CA ILE A 63 7.59 18.68 -19.26
C ILE A 63 6.26 17.94 -19.09
N LEU A 64 5.89 17.09 -20.07
CA LEU A 64 4.69 16.27 -19.98
C LEU A 64 4.77 15.27 -18.82
N LEU A 65 5.90 14.58 -18.66
CA LEU A 65 6.09 13.62 -17.58
C LEU A 65 6.07 14.29 -16.20
N GLU A 66 6.65 15.48 -16.06
CA GLU A 66 6.57 16.27 -14.82
C GLU A 66 5.11 16.65 -14.53
N THR A 67 4.39 17.15 -15.54
CA THR A 67 2.97 17.53 -15.39
C THR A 67 2.08 16.34 -15.03
N ILE A 68 2.33 15.17 -15.63
CA ILE A 68 1.60 13.94 -15.33
C ILE A 68 2.00 13.44 -13.94
N GLY A 69 3.30 13.46 -13.60
CA GLY A 69 3.83 13.04 -12.31
C GLY A 69 3.16 13.79 -11.15
N ASP A 70 2.98 15.10 -11.29
CA ASP A 70 2.34 15.94 -10.27
C ASP A 70 0.86 15.59 -10.04
N LYS A 71 0.14 15.23 -11.11
CA LYS A 71 -1.32 14.94 -11.05
C LYS A 71 -1.65 13.47 -10.84
N PHE A 72 -0.71 12.57 -11.12
CA PHE A 72 -0.93 11.13 -11.14
C PHE A 72 -1.45 10.61 -9.80
N GLU A 73 -0.86 11.05 -8.68
CA GLU A 73 -1.26 10.56 -7.36
C GLU A 73 -2.70 10.95 -7.00
N GLN A 74 -3.11 12.17 -7.36
CA GLN A 74 -4.49 12.64 -7.15
C GLN A 74 -5.49 11.85 -8.01
N TRP A 75 -5.16 11.62 -9.29
CA TRP A 75 -5.99 10.82 -10.18
C TRP A 75 -6.12 9.37 -9.72
N ASN A 76 -5.00 8.77 -9.32
CA ASN A 76 -4.97 7.41 -8.81
C ASN A 76 -5.83 7.27 -7.55
N LEU A 77 -5.75 8.22 -6.62
CA LEU A 77 -6.59 8.24 -5.42
C LEU A 77 -8.08 8.41 -5.77
N LYS A 78 -8.42 9.27 -6.74
CA LYS A 78 -9.80 9.46 -7.20
C LYS A 78 -10.36 8.19 -7.83
N VAL A 79 -9.60 7.55 -8.72
CA VAL A 79 -10.01 6.31 -9.39
C VAL A 79 -10.17 5.15 -8.40
N ARG A 80 -9.26 5.02 -7.42
CA ARG A 80 -9.37 3.99 -6.37
C ARG A 80 -10.61 4.17 -5.51
N LYS A 81 -10.92 5.42 -5.11
CA LYS A 81 -12.14 5.73 -4.35
C LYS A 81 -13.38 5.41 -5.16
N GLU A 82 -13.45 5.86 -6.40
CA GLU A 82 -14.60 5.62 -7.27
C GLU A 82 -14.82 4.12 -7.52
N LYS A 83 -13.74 3.37 -7.78
CA LYS A 83 -13.79 1.91 -7.93
C LYS A 83 -14.31 1.24 -6.66
N ALA A 84 -13.87 1.69 -5.48
CA ALA A 84 -14.35 1.15 -4.21
C ALA A 84 -15.85 1.41 -4.01
N ILE A 85 -16.33 2.61 -4.37
CA ILE A 85 -17.75 2.97 -4.31
C ILE A 85 -18.57 2.05 -5.21
N TYR A 86 -18.22 1.91 -6.50
CA TYR A 86 -18.94 1.00 -7.40
C TYR A 86 -18.88 -0.46 -6.96
N HIS A 87 -17.73 -0.90 -6.43
CA HIS A 87 -17.60 -2.24 -5.89
C HIS A 87 -18.53 -2.47 -4.69
N THR A 88 -18.68 -1.48 -3.79
CA THR A 88 -19.65 -1.55 -2.69
C THR A 88 -21.10 -1.50 -3.17
N LEU A 89 -21.43 -0.62 -4.13
CA LEU A 89 -22.77 -0.54 -4.72
C LEU A 89 -23.19 -1.85 -5.41
N ASN A 90 -22.22 -2.56 -6.01
CA ASN A 90 -22.47 -3.85 -6.65
C ASN A 90 -22.76 -4.99 -5.65
N MET A 91 -22.40 -4.84 -4.36
CA MET A 91 -22.81 -5.80 -3.33
C MET A 91 -24.23 -5.54 -2.80
N LEU A 92 -24.80 -4.37 -3.07
CA LEU A 92 -26.14 -4.01 -2.63
C LEU A 92 -27.19 -4.61 -3.56
N SER A 93 -28.34 -4.95 -3.00
CA SER A 93 -29.48 -5.44 -3.77
C SER A 93 -30.27 -4.26 -4.35
N LEU A 94 -30.76 -4.40 -5.58
CA LEU A 94 -31.59 -3.40 -6.24
C LEU A 94 -33.08 -3.72 -6.05
N ASP A 95 -33.82 -2.82 -5.41
CA ASP A 95 -35.28 -2.86 -5.36
C ASP A 95 -35.85 -2.15 -6.61
N VAL A 96 -36.27 -2.96 -7.59
CA VAL A 96 -36.77 -2.50 -8.90
C VAL A 96 -38.05 -1.67 -8.75
N THR A 97 -38.85 -1.90 -7.71
CA THR A 97 -40.14 -1.23 -7.53
C THR A 97 -39.99 0.20 -7.05
N LYS A 98 -38.98 0.47 -6.21
CA LYS A 98 -38.72 1.81 -5.64
C LYS A 98 -37.52 2.52 -6.26
N LYS A 99 -36.81 1.87 -7.19
CA LYS A 99 -35.49 2.31 -7.70
C LYS A 99 -34.54 2.65 -6.54
N CYS A 100 -34.57 1.82 -5.49
CA CYS A 100 -33.78 2.00 -4.28
C CYS A 100 -32.74 0.89 -4.17
N LEU A 101 -31.60 1.20 -3.56
CA LEU A 101 -30.58 0.21 -3.21
C LEU A 101 -30.83 -0.21 -1.76
N VAL A 102 -30.79 -1.52 -1.51
CA VAL A 102 -30.99 -2.11 -0.19
C VAL A 102 -29.74 -2.92 0.18
N GLY A 103 -29.19 -2.62 1.35
CA GLY A 103 -27.98 -3.21 1.90
C GLY A 103 -28.17 -3.74 3.31
N GLU A 104 -27.65 -4.94 3.55
CA GLU A 104 -27.49 -5.47 4.90
C GLU A 104 -26.02 -5.46 5.30
N GLY A 105 -25.72 -4.92 6.49
CA GLY A 105 -24.36 -4.80 6.98
C GLY A 105 -24.25 -5.00 8.48
N TRP A 106 -23.08 -5.43 8.92
CA TRP A 106 -22.73 -5.47 10.34
C TRP A 106 -22.09 -4.14 10.72
N SER A 107 -22.56 -3.52 11.80
CA SER A 107 -21.83 -2.40 12.39
C SER A 107 -21.89 -2.45 13.93
N PRO A 108 -20.86 -1.94 14.60
CA PRO A 108 -20.82 -1.94 16.04
C PRO A 108 -21.81 -0.93 16.62
N LEU A 109 -22.37 -1.24 17.81
CA LEU A 109 -23.42 -0.42 18.44
C LEU A 109 -23.02 1.03 18.64
N PHE A 110 -21.77 1.27 18.99
CA PHE A 110 -21.26 2.62 19.26
C PHE A 110 -21.16 3.47 17.98
N ALA A 111 -21.02 2.87 16.80
CA ALA A 111 -20.87 3.58 15.53
C ALA A 111 -22.21 3.73 14.78
N ALA A 112 -23.27 3.03 15.21
CA ALA A 112 -24.62 3.20 14.68
C ALA A 112 -25.08 4.68 14.59
N PRO A 113 -24.91 5.54 15.63
CA PRO A 113 -25.32 6.95 15.52
C PRO A 113 -24.48 7.75 14.51
N GLU A 114 -23.17 7.51 14.44
CA GLU A 114 -22.28 8.20 13.49
C GLU A 114 -22.67 7.89 12.03
N ILE A 115 -23.04 6.64 11.78
CA ILE A 115 -23.51 6.18 10.47
C ILE A 115 -24.84 6.83 10.11
N GLN A 116 -25.79 6.88 11.06
CA GLN A 116 -27.09 7.51 10.83
C GLN A 116 -26.93 9.00 10.49
N GLU A 117 -26.04 9.71 11.20
CA GLU A 117 -25.75 11.11 10.93
C GLU A 117 -25.08 11.31 9.56
N ALA A 118 -24.13 10.46 9.20
CA ALA A 118 -23.48 10.51 7.89
C ALA A 118 -24.47 10.28 6.74
N LEU A 119 -25.44 9.39 6.95
CA LEU A 119 -26.48 9.08 5.97
C LEU A 119 -27.48 10.25 5.83
N GLN A 120 -27.85 10.89 6.93
CA GLN A 120 -28.65 12.12 6.93
C GLN A 120 -27.93 13.27 6.20
N ARG A 121 -26.63 13.47 6.46
CA ARG A 121 -25.82 14.47 5.75
C ARG A 121 -25.79 14.19 4.24
N ALA A 122 -25.57 12.95 3.85
CA ALA A 122 -25.58 12.56 2.44
C ALA A 122 -26.95 12.76 1.76
N ALA A 123 -28.06 12.55 2.49
CA ALA A 123 -29.40 12.82 1.98
C ALA A 123 -29.65 14.31 1.73
N VAL A 124 -29.13 15.19 2.62
CA VAL A 124 -29.19 16.65 2.45
C VAL A 124 -28.34 17.10 1.26
N ASP A 125 -27.10 16.61 1.16
CA ASP A 125 -26.16 17.00 0.09
C ASP A 125 -26.64 16.57 -1.30
N SER A 126 -27.34 15.43 -1.38
CA SER A 126 -27.92 14.91 -2.63
C SER A 126 -29.26 15.56 -3.01
N ASN A 127 -29.80 16.44 -2.17
CA ASN A 127 -31.10 17.11 -2.34
C ASN A 127 -32.24 16.12 -2.67
N SER A 128 -32.15 14.89 -2.13
CA SER A 128 -33.12 13.83 -2.37
C SER A 128 -34.36 14.03 -1.49
N GLN A 129 -35.55 13.89 -2.07
CA GLN A 129 -36.81 13.91 -1.33
C GLN A 129 -37.04 12.60 -0.55
N VAL A 130 -36.31 11.54 -0.88
CA VAL A 130 -36.40 10.24 -0.22
C VAL A 130 -35.35 10.20 0.88
N GLY A 131 -35.80 10.25 2.13
CA GLY A 131 -34.96 10.06 3.30
C GLY A 131 -34.37 8.65 3.32
N SER A 132 -33.10 8.57 3.68
CA SER A 132 -32.43 7.29 3.87
C SER A 132 -33.01 6.54 5.08
N ILE A 133 -33.39 5.28 4.90
CA ILE A 133 -34.00 4.48 5.96
C ILE A 133 -32.88 3.69 6.66
N PHE A 134 -32.75 3.85 7.97
CA PHE A 134 -31.80 3.09 8.79
C PHE A 134 -32.60 2.25 9.78
N GLN A 135 -32.55 0.93 9.65
CA GLN A 135 -33.28 0.02 10.52
C GLN A 135 -32.35 -1.03 11.15
N VAL A 136 -32.47 -1.16 12.46
CA VAL A 136 -31.84 -2.23 13.23
C VAL A 136 -32.59 -3.54 13.01
N LEU A 137 -31.91 -4.57 12.49
CA LEU A 137 -32.45 -5.93 12.34
C LEU A 137 -32.01 -6.82 13.49
N ARG A 138 -32.96 -7.60 14.01
CA ARG A 138 -32.68 -8.69 14.94
C ARG A 138 -32.55 -9.99 14.15
N THR A 139 -31.32 -10.46 13.98
CA THR A 139 -31.03 -11.75 13.33
C THR A 139 -30.47 -12.76 14.34
N LYS A 140 -30.54 -14.05 13.99
CA LYS A 140 -29.88 -15.15 14.70
C LYS A 140 -28.49 -15.49 14.12
N GLU A 141 -28.11 -14.85 13.02
CA GLU A 141 -26.78 -15.01 12.44
C GLU A 141 -25.70 -14.51 13.41
N MET A 142 -24.56 -15.20 13.44
CA MET A 142 -23.44 -14.81 14.29
C MET A 142 -22.78 -13.55 13.71
N PRO A 143 -22.74 -12.43 14.44
CA PRO A 143 -22.04 -11.23 14.00
C PRO A 143 -20.53 -11.48 13.89
N GLN A 144 -19.88 -10.71 13.02
CA GLN A 144 -18.41 -10.71 12.93
C GLN A 144 -17.79 -10.13 14.21
N THR A 145 -16.63 -10.66 14.58
CA THR A 145 -15.86 -10.15 15.72
C THR A 145 -15.10 -8.89 15.36
N PHE A 146 -15.23 -7.87 16.20
CA PHE A 146 -14.50 -6.61 16.06
C PHE A 146 -13.78 -6.28 17.36
N PHE A 147 -12.45 -6.15 17.30
CA PHE A 147 -11.63 -5.74 18.44
C PHE A 147 -11.10 -4.32 18.23
N ARG A 148 -11.39 -3.43 19.17
CA ARG A 148 -10.81 -2.08 19.17
C ARG A 148 -9.35 -2.18 19.60
N THR A 149 -8.43 -2.06 18.64
CA THR A 149 -6.98 -2.08 18.91
C THR A 149 -6.40 -0.66 18.91
N ASN A 150 -5.40 -0.44 19.77
CA ASN A 150 -4.54 0.74 19.73
C ASN A 150 -3.25 0.39 18.96
N LYS A 151 -2.49 1.38 18.50
CA LYS A 151 -1.22 1.21 17.74
C LYS A 151 -0.23 0.23 18.38
N PHE A 152 -0.30 0.05 19.70
CA PHE A 152 0.49 -0.91 20.45
C PHE A 152 -0.11 -2.33 20.42
N THR A 153 -1.42 -2.45 20.69
CA THR A 153 -2.09 -3.75 20.78
C THR A 153 -2.42 -4.37 19.43
N THR A 154 -2.42 -3.58 18.34
CA THR A 154 -2.62 -4.09 16.97
C THR A 154 -1.60 -5.18 16.64
N ALA A 155 -0.35 -5.02 17.08
CA ALA A 155 0.70 -5.98 16.77
C ALA A 155 0.49 -7.34 17.45
N PHE A 156 0.12 -7.33 18.73
CA PHE A 156 -0.20 -8.55 19.45
C PHE A 156 -1.49 -9.19 18.92
N GLN A 157 -2.46 -8.37 18.50
CA GLN A 157 -3.70 -8.86 17.89
C GLN A 157 -3.41 -9.55 16.55
N GLU A 158 -2.56 -8.98 15.69
CA GLU A 158 -2.15 -9.61 14.42
C GLU A 158 -1.48 -10.97 14.66
N ILE A 159 -0.62 -11.07 15.68
CA ILE A 159 0.03 -12.35 16.06
C ILE A 159 -1.03 -13.37 16.48
N VAL A 160 -2.00 -12.99 17.30
CA VAL A 160 -3.07 -13.87 17.77
C VAL A 160 -4.01 -14.28 16.63
N ASP A 161 -4.41 -13.32 15.80
CA ASP A 161 -5.31 -13.53 14.67
C ASP A 161 -4.70 -14.46 13.61
N ALA A 162 -3.37 -14.48 13.50
CA ALA A 162 -2.65 -15.42 12.63
C ALA A 162 -2.80 -16.89 13.06
N TYR A 163 -3.02 -17.16 14.35
CA TYR A 163 -3.31 -18.52 14.84
C TYR A 163 -4.78 -18.87 14.68
N SER A 164 -5.68 -18.02 15.17
CA SER A 164 -7.12 -18.20 15.01
C SER A 164 -7.86 -16.95 15.44
N VAL A 165 -8.91 -16.60 14.69
CA VAL A 165 -9.83 -15.52 15.06
C VAL A 165 -10.79 -16.03 16.13
N ALA A 166 -10.86 -15.34 17.27
CA ALA A 166 -11.77 -15.66 18.37
C ALA A 166 -13.24 -15.57 17.92
N LYS A 167 -14.11 -16.40 18.50
CA LYS A 167 -15.55 -16.36 18.22
C LYS A 167 -16.21 -15.14 18.84
N TYR A 168 -17.41 -14.82 18.35
CA TYR A 168 -18.20 -13.74 18.90
C TYR A 168 -18.52 -13.99 20.39
N GLN A 169 -18.26 -12.98 21.22
CA GLN A 169 -18.34 -13.02 22.70
C GLN A 169 -17.34 -13.96 23.39
N GLU A 170 -16.31 -14.43 22.68
CA GLU A 170 -15.20 -15.14 23.32
C GLU A 170 -14.21 -14.16 23.96
N ALA A 171 -13.56 -14.59 25.04
CA ALA A 171 -12.53 -13.79 25.69
C ALA A 171 -11.35 -13.60 24.74
N ASN A 172 -10.90 -12.35 24.53
CA ASN A 172 -9.80 -12.07 23.64
C ASN A 172 -8.46 -12.54 24.26
N PRO A 173 -7.78 -13.56 23.70
CA PRO A 173 -6.52 -14.05 24.25
C PRO A 173 -5.37 -13.04 24.09
N THR A 174 -5.51 -12.02 23.23
CA THR A 174 -4.52 -10.95 23.05
C THR A 174 -4.14 -10.24 24.35
N VAL A 175 -5.09 -10.06 25.27
CA VAL A 175 -4.80 -9.41 26.55
C VAL A 175 -3.82 -10.24 27.38
N PHE A 176 -3.95 -11.57 27.31
CA PHE A 176 -3.04 -12.50 27.98
C PHE A 176 -1.68 -12.58 27.26
N THR A 177 -1.68 -12.66 25.93
CA THR A 177 -0.43 -12.77 25.16
C THR A 177 0.41 -11.50 25.26
N ILE A 178 -0.18 -10.31 25.42
CA ILE A 178 0.59 -9.08 25.64
C ILE A 178 1.58 -9.23 26.78
N VAL A 179 1.25 -9.96 27.85
CA VAL A 179 2.16 -10.12 28.99
C VAL A 179 2.94 -11.43 28.93
N THR A 180 2.30 -12.55 28.60
CA THR A 180 2.95 -13.86 28.68
C THR A 180 3.92 -14.10 27.55
N PHE A 181 3.67 -13.57 26.35
CA PHE A 181 4.56 -13.78 25.19
C PHE A 181 5.95 -13.14 25.41
N PRO A 182 6.05 -11.85 25.80
CA PRO A 182 7.30 -11.27 26.28
C PRO A 182 7.99 -12.02 27.41
N PHE A 183 7.24 -12.49 28.40
CA PHE A 183 7.80 -13.18 29.56
C PHE A 183 8.46 -14.50 29.17
N LEU A 184 7.77 -15.32 28.36
CA LEU A 184 8.33 -16.57 27.86
C LEU A 184 9.55 -16.32 26.98
N PHE A 185 9.54 -15.28 26.14
CA PHE A 185 10.70 -14.90 25.34
C PHE A 185 11.88 -14.47 26.21
N ALA A 186 11.64 -13.69 27.26
CA ALA A 186 12.67 -13.26 28.21
C ALA A 186 13.33 -14.44 28.94
N VAL A 187 12.55 -15.45 29.35
CA VAL A 187 13.09 -16.66 29.99
C VAL A 187 13.90 -17.50 28.99
N MET A 188 13.47 -17.59 27.74
CA MET A 188 14.15 -18.39 26.71
C MET A 188 15.45 -17.76 26.20
N PHE A 189 15.56 -16.43 26.20
CA PHE A 189 16.71 -15.66 25.70
C PHE A 189 17.39 -14.84 26.81
N GLY A 190 17.38 -15.34 28.05
CA GLY A 190 17.79 -14.66 29.29
C GLY A 190 19.28 -14.31 29.43
N ASP A 191 19.98 -14.03 28.32
CA ASP A 191 21.35 -13.56 28.29
C ASP A 191 21.40 -12.03 28.17
N TRP A 192 22.10 -11.39 29.10
CA TRP A 192 22.19 -9.93 29.18
C TRP A 192 22.74 -9.28 27.90
N GLY A 193 23.70 -9.96 27.24
CA GLY A 193 24.34 -9.47 26.01
C GLY A 193 23.37 -9.43 24.82
N HIS A 194 22.54 -10.46 24.65
CA HIS A 194 21.53 -10.50 23.59
C HIS A 194 20.42 -9.48 23.82
N GLY A 195 20.01 -9.27 25.09
CA GLY A 195 19.04 -8.25 25.45
C GLY A 195 19.48 -6.83 25.05
N ILE A 196 20.75 -6.47 25.30
CA ILE A 196 21.29 -5.15 24.95
C ILE A 196 21.37 -4.95 23.43
N CYS A 197 21.79 -5.97 22.68
CA CYS A 197 21.81 -5.90 21.21
C CYS A 197 20.40 -5.70 20.61
N LEU A 198 19.40 -6.41 21.14
CA LEU A 198 18.00 -6.26 20.71
C LEU A 198 17.42 -4.89 21.08
N LEU A 199 17.80 -4.33 22.25
CA LEU A 199 17.43 -2.96 22.65
C LEU A 199 17.94 -1.95 21.62
N LEU A 200 19.24 -1.99 21.31
CA LEU A 200 19.87 -1.04 20.39
C LEU A 200 19.26 -1.13 18.99
N ALA A 201 19.03 -2.36 18.49
CA ALA A 201 18.37 -2.59 17.21
C ALA A 201 16.93 -2.05 17.19
N THR A 202 16.16 -2.30 18.25
CA THR A 202 14.76 -1.87 18.33
C THR A 202 14.66 -0.35 18.49
N MET A 203 15.47 0.25 19.34
CA MET A 203 15.55 1.70 19.52
C MET A 203 15.88 2.40 18.20
N TYR A 204 16.83 1.86 17.42
CA TYR A 204 17.16 2.36 16.10
C TYR A 204 15.95 2.33 15.13
N LEU A 205 15.15 1.25 15.17
CA LEU A 205 13.95 1.12 14.35
C LEU A 205 12.83 2.09 14.77
N ILE A 206 12.62 2.32 16.07
CA ILE A 206 11.64 3.30 16.57
C ILE A 206 11.99 4.71 16.11
N LEU A 207 13.26 5.11 16.22
CA LEU A 207 13.71 6.43 15.78
C LEU A 207 13.50 6.65 14.27
N ARG A 208 13.45 5.58 13.48
CA ARG A 208 13.19 5.63 12.03
C ARG A 208 11.74 5.27 11.63
N GLU A 209 10.81 5.15 12.58
CA GLU A 209 9.41 4.76 12.34
C GLU A 209 8.75 5.60 11.22
N LYS A 210 8.98 6.93 11.22
CA LYS A 210 8.40 7.83 10.22
C LYS A 210 8.89 7.56 8.79
N LYS A 211 10.10 7.04 8.63
CA LYS A 211 10.71 6.70 7.32
C LYS A 211 10.38 5.27 6.89
N LEU A 212 10.11 4.37 7.84
CA LEU A 212 9.84 2.94 7.64
C LEU A 212 8.35 2.57 7.76
N SER A 213 7.47 3.56 7.59
CA SER A 213 6.02 3.47 7.90
C SER A 213 5.24 2.43 7.09
N SER A 214 5.85 1.71 6.15
CA SER A 214 5.11 0.89 5.18
C SER A 214 4.94 -0.57 5.60
N GLN A 215 5.88 -1.21 6.31
CA GLN A 215 5.83 -2.69 6.45
C GLN A 215 6.32 -3.33 7.76
N VAL A 216 6.95 -2.62 8.71
CA VAL A 216 7.67 -3.28 9.84
C VAL A 216 7.29 -2.73 11.24
N ILE A 217 6.18 -2.01 11.34
CA ILE A 217 5.81 -1.25 12.56
C ILE A 217 5.27 -2.15 13.68
N SER A 218 4.69 -3.29 13.32
CA SER A 218 4.00 -4.20 14.24
C SER A 218 5.01 -4.92 15.17
N LEU A 219 5.98 -5.61 14.59
CA LEU A 219 6.99 -6.40 15.33
C LEU A 219 7.94 -5.55 16.18
N THR A 220 8.26 -4.33 15.75
CA THR A 220 9.20 -3.43 16.44
C THR A 220 8.67 -2.99 17.81
N LYS A 221 7.37 -2.74 17.93
CA LYS A 221 6.73 -2.33 19.20
C LYS A 221 6.64 -3.50 20.18
N VAL A 222 6.41 -4.71 19.66
CA VAL A 222 6.44 -5.96 20.44
C VAL A 222 7.83 -6.19 21.02
N ALA A 223 8.90 -6.04 20.22
CA ALA A 223 10.28 -6.18 20.68
C ALA A 223 10.66 -5.18 21.78
N THR A 224 10.13 -3.95 21.72
CA THR A 224 10.37 -2.91 22.75
C THR A 224 9.75 -3.29 24.08
N PHE A 225 8.54 -3.85 24.05
CA PHE A 225 7.83 -4.30 25.25
C PHE A 225 8.41 -5.60 25.81
N MET A 226 8.88 -6.51 24.94
CA MET A 226 9.67 -7.68 25.36
C MET A 226 10.87 -7.29 26.20
N PHE A 227 11.60 -6.28 25.76
CA PHE A 227 12.77 -5.79 26.46
C PHE A 227 12.45 -5.09 27.79
N LEU A 228 11.37 -4.30 27.87
CA LEU A 228 10.90 -3.67 29.12
C LEU A 228 10.54 -4.71 30.19
N LEU A 229 10.04 -5.89 29.79
CA LEU A 229 9.76 -6.99 30.72
C LEU A 229 11.02 -7.82 31.06
N SER A 230 11.98 -7.95 30.14
CA SER A 230 13.30 -8.55 30.45
C SER A 230 14.12 -7.74 31.46
N LEU A 231 13.97 -6.41 31.49
CA LEU A 231 14.57 -5.57 32.54
C LEU A 231 13.92 -5.78 33.91
N VAL A 232 12.68 -6.28 33.98
CA VAL A 232 11.99 -6.61 35.24
C VAL A 232 12.40 -7.98 35.77
N SER A 233 12.91 -8.89 34.93
CA SER A 233 13.39 -10.22 35.36
C SER A 233 14.74 -10.22 36.08
N ASP A 234 15.47 -9.10 36.10
CA ASP A 234 16.74 -8.98 36.83
C ASP A 234 16.56 -8.59 38.32
N TRP A 235 15.54 -9.17 38.96
CA TRP A 235 15.45 -9.20 40.42
C TRP A 235 15.25 -10.64 40.89
N GLN A 236 16.33 -11.20 41.41
CA GLN A 236 16.47 -12.47 42.12
C GLN A 236 15.48 -12.59 43.31
N ASN A 237 14.17 -12.67 43.09
CA ASN A 237 13.18 -13.03 44.11
C ASN A 237 11.94 -13.71 43.50
N SER A 238 11.79 -15.00 43.77
CA SER A 238 10.64 -15.84 43.38
C SER A 238 9.28 -15.32 43.87
N HIS A 239 9.25 -14.40 44.84
CA HIS A 239 8.03 -13.77 45.37
C HIS A 239 7.43 -12.67 44.47
N ILE A 240 8.24 -11.99 43.64
CA ILE A 240 7.77 -10.91 42.75
C ILE A 240 7.04 -11.48 41.53
N VAL A 241 7.50 -12.62 41.01
CA VAL A 241 6.87 -13.36 39.91
C VAL A 241 5.46 -13.81 40.29
N LEU A 242 5.29 -14.34 41.52
CA LEU A 242 3.99 -14.75 42.03
C LEU A 242 3.05 -13.54 42.23
N PHE A 243 3.59 -12.41 42.71
CA PHE A 243 2.82 -11.17 42.91
C PHE A 243 2.33 -10.57 41.58
N TYR A 244 3.18 -10.55 40.54
CA TYR A 244 2.79 -10.08 39.20
C TYR A 244 1.74 -11.00 38.56
N VAL A 245 1.91 -12.32 38.65
CA VAL A 245 0.93 -13.29 38.15
C VAL A 245 -0.43 -13.13 38.85
N VAL A 246 -0.44 -12.93 40.17
CA VAL A 246 -1.67 -12.71 40.94
C VAL A 246 -2.33 -11.36 40.60
N VAL A 247 -1.56 -10.27 40.49
CA VAL A 247 -2.08 -8.95 40.08
C VAL A 247 -2.65 -9.00 38.65
N LEU A 248 -2.04 -9.78 37.75
CA LEU A 248 -2.54 -9.98 36.38
C LEU A 248 -3.82 -10.81 36.32
N ILE A 249 -3.93 -11.86 37.14
CA ILE A 249 -5.17 -12.63 37.26
C ILE A 249 -6.31 -11.74 37.80
N VAL A 250 -6.02 -10.88 38.79
CA VAL A 250 -7.00 -9.93 39.35
C VAL A 250 -7.39 -8.84 38.33
N ALA A 251 -6.44 -8.32 37.53
CA ALA A 251 -6.73 -7.38 36.46
C ALA A 251 -7.57 -8.01 35.33
N CYS A 252 -7.29 -9.27 34.98
CA CYS A 252 -8.10 -10.05 34.03
C CYS A 252 -9.54 -10.27 34.53
N ILE A 253 -9.72 -10.57 35.82
CA ILE A 253 -11.06 -10.71 36.44
C ILE A 253 -11.84 -9.38 36.38
N PHE A 254 -11.17 -8.24 36.57
CA PHE A 254 -11.80 -6.93 36.47
C PHE A 254 -12.16 -6.54 35.02
N TYR A 255 -11.33 -6.92 34.04
CA TYR A 255 -11.58 -6.60 32.62
C TYR A 255 -12.71 -7.44 32.00
N ILE A 256 -12.93 -8.66 32.48
CA ILE A 256 -14.05 -9.54 32.06
C ILE A 256 -15.42 -8.98 32.48
N LYS A 257 -15.49 -8.10 33.50
CA LYS A 257 -16.74 -7.51 33.98
C LYS A 257 -17.28 -6.35 33.12
N GLN A 258 -16.58 -5.96 32.05
CA GLN A 258 -16.89 -4.80 31.19
C GLN A 258 -17.48 -5.19 29.82
N PHE A 259 -18.31 -6.23 29.72
CA PHE A 259 -19.01 -6.56 28.46
C PHE A 259 -20.50 -6.21 28.53
N PRO A 260 -20.93 -5.05 27.99
CA PRO A 260 -22.33 -4.86 27.62
C PRO A 260 -22.65 -5.59 26.29
N PRO A 261 -23.92 -5.98 26.06
CA PRO A 261 -24.27 -7.00 25.09
C PRO A 261 -24.65 -6.44 23.71
N HIS A 262 -24.53 -7.31 22.70
CA HIS A 262 -25.07 -7.26 21.33
C HIS A 262 -24.24 -6.51 20.27
N GLY A 263 -23.92 -7.19 19.16
CA GLY A 263 -23.65 -6.60 17.87
C GLY A 263 -24.97 -6.55 17.11
N LEU A 264 -25.23 -5.44 16.41
CA LEU A 264 -26.47 -5.22 15.69
C LEU A 264 -26.24 -5.45 14.21
N LYS A 265 -27.09 -6.28 13.58
CA LYS A 265 -27.21 -6.30 12.13
C LYS A 265 -28.05 -5.10 11.74
N ILE A 266 -27.57 -4.34 10.77
CA ILE A 266 -28.21 -3.11 10.35
C ILE A 266 -28.65 -3.29 8.90
N PHE A 267 -29.82 -2.74 8.62
CA PHE A 267 -30.46 -2.66 7.32
C PHE A 267 -30.51 -1.20 6.89
N MET A 268 -30.08 -0.94 5.66
CA MET A 268 -30.05 0.36 5.03
C MET A 268 -30.66 0.31 3.64
#